data_AF-A0A849IAK4-F1
#
_entry.id   AF-A0A849IAK4-F1
#
_cell.length_a   1.000
_cell.length_b   1.000
_cell.length_c   1.000
_cell.angle_alpha   90.00
_cell.angle_beta   90.00
_cell.angle_gamma   90.00
#
_symmetry.space_group_name_H-M   'P 1'
#
loop_
_entity.id
_entity.type
_entity.pdbx_description
1 polymer ?
#
loop_
_entity_poly.entity_id
_entity_poly.type
_entity_poly.pdbx_seq_one_letter_code
_entity_poly.pdbx_strand_id
1 'polypeptide(L)'
;MRPILPASLLLLIGAALGGCAGDANPVRDAAVAAGVTGGEPKPAPDFVARTRPAQVEYLPVGVSAPPRRYRAKTKDEVENAEAQMDRLSRANAARAAAARRAAGSQ
;
A
#
# COMPACT_ATOMS: atom_id res chain seq x y z
N MET A 1 37.33 -7.24 1.84
CA MET A 1 37.06 -6.77 3.22
C MET A 1 35.63 -7.17 3.57
N ARG A 2 35.41 -8.04 4.56
CA ARG A 2 34.07 -8.47 5.00
C ARG A 2 33.58 -7.49 6.06
N PRO A 3 32.44 -6.81 5.90
CA PRO A 3 31.92 -5.93 6.94
C PRO A 3 31.40 -6.80 8.07
N ILE A 4 32.09 -6.79 9.21
CA ILE A 4 31.63 -7.42 10.44
C ILE A 4 30.64 -6.42 11.05
N LEU A 5 29.37 -6.51 10.65
CA LEU A 5 28.33 -5.74 11.32
C LEU A 5 28.25 -6.20 12.79
N PRO A 6 28.33 -5.29 13.78
CA PRO A 6 28.24 -5.67 15.17
C PRO A 6 26.85 -6.24 15.45
N ALA A 7 26.79 -7.40 16.11
CA ALA A 7 25.54 -8.11 16.42
C ALA A 7 24.51 -7.24 17.15
N SER A 8 24.98 -6.26 17.94
CA SER A 8 24.18 -5.24 18.60
C SER A 8 23.43 -4.31 17.63
N LEU A 9 23.99 -4.02 16.46
CA LEU A 9 23.32 -3.19 15.44
C LEU A 9 22.21 -3.97 14.73
N LEU A 10 22.40 -5.28 14.49
CA LEU A 10 21.35 -6.16 13.98
C LEU A 10 20.19 -6.33 14.98
N LEU A 11 20.50 -6.40 16.29
CA LEU A 11 19.50 -6.47 17.36
C LEU A 11 18.66 -5.19 17.44
N LEU A 12 19.29 -4.02 17.34
CA LEU A 12 18.63 -2.70 17.34
C LEU A 12 17.69 -2.53 16.13
N ILE A 13 18.11 -2.98 14.96
CA ILE A 13 17.30 -2.92 13.74
C ILE A 13 16.09 -3.88 13.84
N GLY A 14 16.30 -5.10 14.34
CA GLY A 14 15.21 -6.06 14.57
C GLY A 14 14.16 -5.56 15.57
N ALA A 15 14.61 -4.93 16.66
CA ALA A 15 13.74 -4.32 17.67
C ALA A 15 12.91 -3.15 17.11
N ALA A 16 13.51 -2.31 16.25
CA ALA A 16 12.84 -1.17 15.63
C ALA A 16 11.79 -1.59 14.58
N LEU A 17 11.99 -2.71 13.89
CA LEU A 17 11.06 -3.21 12.86
C LEU A 17 9.93 -4.07 13.44
N GLY A 18 10.17 -4.82 14.52
CA GLY A 18 9.17 -5.68 15.16
C GLY A 18 8.12 -4.92 16.01
N GLY A 19 8.52 -3.80 16.62
CA GLY A 19 7.66 -3.01 17.51
C GLY A 19 6.51 -2.25 16.85
N CYS A 20 6.53 -2.09 15.53
CA CYS A 20 5.56 -1.27 14.81
C CYS A 20 4.35 -2.06 14.26
N ALA A 21 4.41 -3.40 14.21
CA ALA A 21 3.33 -4.22 13.64
C ALA A 21 3.18 -5.63 14.24
N GLY A 22 4.08 -6.05 15.16
CA GLY A 22 4.04 -7.37 15.79
C GLY A 22 3.70 -7.32 17.27
N ASP A 23 3.38 -8.48 17.85
CA ASP A 23 3.15 -8.63 19.30
C ASP A 23 4.42 -8.40 20.15
N ALA A 24 5.60 -8.32 19.53
CA ALA A 24 6.87 -8.02 20.17
C ALA A 24 7.12 -6.51 20.20
N ASN A 25 7.02 -5.89 21.37
CA ASN A 25 7.29 -4.46 21.56
C ASN A 25 8.27 -4.31 22.75
N PRO A 26 9.56 -4.03 22.51
CA PRO A 26 10.57 -4.05 23.55
C PRO A 26 10.37 -2.96 24.62
N VAL A 27 9.71 -1.84 24.28
CA VAL A 27 9.38 -0.78 25.24
C VAL A 27 8.23 -1.23 26.13
N ARG A 28 7.19 -1.85 25.54
CA ARG A 28 6.09 -2.47 26.29
C ARG A 28 6.61 -3.58 27.20
N ASP A 29 7.44 -4.48 26.68
CA ASP A 29 7.96 -5.64 27.41
C ASP A 29 8.84 -5.20 28.58
N ALA A 30 9.69 -4.18 28.38
CA ALA A 30 10.46 -3.57 29.46
C ALA A 30 9.55 -2.89 30.51
N ALA A 31 8.48 -2.22 30.08
CA ALA A 31 7.53 -1.58 30.99
C ALA A 31 6.66 -2.58 31.76
N VAL A 32 6.36 -3.76 31.19
CA VAL A 32 5.72 -4.88 31.87
C VAL A 32 6.69 -5.49 32.89
N ALA A 33 7.92 -5.79 32.48
CA ALA A 33 8.95 -6.34 33.37
C ALA A 33 9.30 -5.40 34.54
N ALA A 34 9.27 -4.08 34.30
CA ALA A 34 9.49 -3.06 35.32
C ALA A 34 8.25 -2.77 36.19
N GLY A 35 7.12 -3.44 35.94
CA GLY A 35 5.87 -3.25 36.72
C GLY A 35 5.17 -1.91 36.48
N VAL A 36 5.60 -1.12 35.48
CA VAL A 36 5.13 0.23 35.21
C VAL A 36 3.71 0.24 34.60
N THR A 37 3.33 -0.81 33.87
CA THR A 37 2.06 -0.88 33.13
C THR A 37 0.99 -1.77 33.77
N GLY A 38 1.21 -2.26 34.99
CA GLY A 38 0.15 -2.85 35.82
C GLY A 38 -0.47 -4.17 35.33
N GLY A 39 0.16 -4.91 34.41
CA GLY A 39 -0.29 -6.26 34.11
C GLY A 39 0.46 -6.98 32.99
N GLU A 40 0.48 -8.31 33.11
CA GLU A 40 0.93 -9.24 32.07
C GLU A 40 0.19 -9.01 30.75
N PRO A 41 0.83 -9.25 29.59
CA PRO A 41 0.17 -9.24 28.29
C PRO A 41 -1.07 -10.13 28.32
N LYS A 42 -2.26 -9.51 28.27
CA LYS A 42 -3.50 -10.28 28.18
C LYS A 42 -3.62 -10.85 26.77
N PRO A 43 -3.94 -12.14 26.63
CA PRO A 43 -4.23 -12.72 25.33
C PRO A 43 -5.41 -11.98 24.68
N ALA A 44 -5.45 -11.97 23.36
CA ALA A 44 -6.62 -11.49 22.64
C ALA A 44 -7.86 -12.27 23.12
N PRO A 45 -9.02 -11.62 23.30
CA PRO A 45 -10.24 -12.32 23.67
C PRO A 45 -10.57 -13.44 22.69
N ASP A 46 -11.12 -14.56 23.19
CA ASP A 46 -11.40 -15.76 22.38
C ASP A 46 -12.24 -15.48 21.13
N PHE A 47 -13.17 -14.53 21.20
CA PHE A 47 -13.97 -14.17 20.03
C PHE A 47 -13.08 -13.51 18.95
N VAL A 48 -12.13 -12.65 19.32
CA VAL A 48 -11.20 -12.00 18.37
C VAL A 48 -10.30 -13.04 17.73
N ALA A 49 -9.76 -13.97 18.52
CA ALA A 49 -8.90 -15.04 17.99
C ALA A 49 -9.64 -15.94 16.99
N ARG A 50 -10.93 -16.21 17.22
CA ARG A 50 -11.75 -17.08 16.35
C ARG A 50 -12.34 -16.37 15.14
N THR A 51 -12.69 -15.09 15.25
CA THR A 51 -13.37 -14.36 14.16
C THR A 51 -12.38 -13.64 13.25
N ARG A 52 -11.16 -13.38 13.70
CA ARG A 52 -10.15 -12.72 12.86
C ARG A 52 -9.71 -13.68 11.74
N PRO A 53 -9.95 -13.33 10.47
CA PRO A 53 -9.47 -14.16 9.37
C PRO A 53 -7.94 -14.13 9.33
N ALA A 54 -7.33 -15.29 9.10
CA ALA A 54 -5.87 -15.42 9.02
C ALA A 54 -5.29 -14.69 7.79
N GLN A 55 -6.12 -14.49 6.76
CA GLN A 55 -5.78 -13.80 5.53
C GLN A 55 -6.82 -12.71 5.29
N VAL A 56 -6.35 -11.52 4.97
CA VAL A 56 -7.20 -10.35 4.70
C VAL A 56 -7.03 -9.95 3.24
N GLU A 57 -8.13 -9.70 2.56
CA GLU A 57 -8.13 -9.22 1.16
C GLU A 57 -7.90 -7.70 1.05
N TYR A 58 -7.59 -7.04 2.16
CA TYR A 58 -7.25 -5.62 2.21
C TYR A 58 -5.80 -5.44 2.61
N LEU A 59 -5.20 -4.32 2.20
CA LEU A 59 -3.89 -3.92 2.70
C LEU A 59 -4.05 -3.20 4.04
N PRO A 60 -3.42 -3.68 5.13
CA PRO A 60 -3.42 -2.99 6.41
C PRO A 60 -2.75 -1.61 6.30
N VAL A 61 -3.18 -0.68 7.16
CA VAL A 61 -2.54 0.64 7.27
C VAL A 61 -1.06 0.46 7.57
N GLY A 62 -0.20 1.19 6.85
CA GLY A 62 1.26 1.08 6.99
C GLY A 62 1.91 -0.02 6.14
N VAL A 63 1.13 -0.85 5.44
CA VAL A 63 1.65 -1.81 4.46
C VAL A 63 1.63 -1.17 3.08
N SER A 64 2.80 -1.06 2.45
CA SER A 64 2.92 -0.56 1.07
C SER A 64 2.28 -1.53 0.09
N ALA A 65 1.57 -0.98 -0.90
CA ALA A 65 1.10 -1.76 -2.04
C ALA A 65 2.25 -2.52 -2.72
N PRO A 66 2.01 -3.76 -3.19
CA PRO A 66 2.98 -4.45 -4.02
C PRO A 66 3.46 -3.54 -5.16
N PRO A 67 4.75 -3.62 -5.54
CA PRO A 67 5.27 -2.80 -6.61
C PRO A 67 4.46 -3.06 -7.88
N ARG A 68 4.04 -1.98 -8.54
CA ARG A 68 3.31 -2.08 -9.80
C ARG A 68 4.19 -2.80 -10.83
N ARG A 69 3.61 -3.72 -11.59
CA ARG A 69 4.31 -4.42 -12.69
C ARG A 69 4.86 -3.46 -13.75
N TYR A 70 4.28 -2.27 -13.86
CA TYR A 70 4.62 -1.28 -14.88
C TYR A 70 5.18 -0.01 -14.25
N ARG A 71 6.16 0.58 -14.92
CA ARG A 71 6.71 1.90 -14.57
C ARG A 71 5.61 2.96 -14.66
N ALA A 72 5.67 3.97 -13.80
CA ALA A 72 4.91 5.19 -13.99
C ALA A 72 5.32 5.86 -15.32
N LYS A 73 4.35 6.42 -16.05
CA LYS A 73 4.64 7.21 -17.25
C LYS A 73 5.47 8.45 -16.88
N THR A 74 6.36 8.89 -17.78
CA THR A 74 6.97 10.22 -17.70
C THR A 74 5.92 11.30 -17.96
N LYS A 75 6.24 12.54 -17.62
CA LYS A 75 5.39 13.70 -17.91
C LYS A 75 5.06 13.78 -19.41
N ASP A 76 6.09 13.70 -20.26
CA ASP A 76 5.93 13.78 -21.71
C ASP A 76 5.07 12.63 -22.28
N GLU A 77 5.18 11.42 -21.72
CA GLU A 77 4.35 10.28 -22.09
C GLU A 77 2.87 10.48 -21.70
N VAL A 78 2.60 11.19 -20.59
CA VAL A 78 1.24 11.56 -20.19
C VAL A 78 0.68 12.62 -21.12
N GLU A 79 1.42 13.71 -21.35
CA GLU A 79 0.99 14.80 -22.23
C GLU A 79 0.71 14.32 -23.66
N ASN A 80 1.55 13.43 -24.19
CA ASN A 80 1.31 12.85 -25.53
C ASN A 80 0.06 11.95 -25.55
N ALA A 81 -0.19 11.19 -24.49
CA ALA A 81 -1.40 10.38 -24.37
C ALA A 81 -2.66 11.26 -24.31
N GLU A 82 -2.63 12.35 -23.55
CA GLU A 82 -3.72 13.33 -23.49
C GLU A 82 -3.98 13.96 -24.86
N ALA A 83 -2.94 14.43 -25.54
CA ALA A 83 -3.05 14.99 -26.89
C ALA A 83 -3.62 13.98 -27.90
N GLN A 84 -3.28 12.70 -27.75
CA GLN A 84 -3.86 11.63 -28.58
C GLN A 84 -5.35 11.44 -28.30
N MET A 85 -5.76 11.43 -27.03
CA MET A 85 -7.18 11.32 -26.64
C MET A 85 -8.00 12.48 -27.18
N ASP A 86 -7.48 13.71 -27.11
CA ASP A 86 -8.16 14.88 -27.64
C ASP A 86 -8.35 14.81 -29.16
N ARG A 87 -7.31 14.39 -29.90
CA ARG A 87 -7.42 14.19 -31.36
C ARG A 87 -8.49 13.17 -31.70
N LEU A 88 -8.52 12.05 -30.98
CA LEU A 88 -9.51 10.99 -31.20
C LEU A 88 -10.93 11.44 -30.83
N SER A 89 -11.08 12.18 -29.73
CA SER A 89 -12.36 12.76 -29.32
C SER A 89 -12.93 13.69 -30.40
N ARG A 90 -12.11 14.61 -30.93
CA ARG A 90 -12.52 15.51 -32.01
C ARG A 90 -12.88 14.77 -33.30
N ALA A 91 -12.08 13.78 -33.68
CA ALA A 91 -12.36 12.95 -34.86
C ALA A 91 -13.69 12.19 -34.72
N ASN A 92 -13.95 11.61 -33.54
CA ASN A 92 -15.19 10.91 -33.25
C ASN A 92 -16.39 11.87 -33.24
N ALA A 93 -16.25 13.07 -32.66
CA ALA A 93 -17.29 14.09 -32.68
C ALA A 93 -17.63 14.53 -34.12
N ALA A 94 -16.62 14.73 -34.97
CA ALA A 94 -16.82 15.07 -36.38
C ALA A 94 -17.55 13.96 -37.14
N ARG A 95 -17.15 12.70 -36.95
CA ARG A 95 -17.83 11.53 -37.53
C ARG A 95 -19.27 11.42 -37.08
N ALA A 96 -19.54 11.61 -35.78
CA ALA A 96 -20.90 11.61 -35.24
C ALA A 96 -21.75 12.74 -35.84
N ALA A 97 -21.20 13.95 -35.98
CA ALA A 97 -21.90 15.08 -36.60
C ALA A 97 -22.20 14.83 -38.09
N ALA A 98 -21.29 14.18 -38.82
CA ALA A 98 -21.52 13.79 -40.21
C ALA A 98 -22.63 12.74 -40.32
N ALA A 99 -22.59 11.70 -39.47
CA ALA A 99 -23.62 10.66 -39.44
C ALA A 99 -25.01 11.22 -39.13
N ARG A 100 -25.13 12.14 -38.16
CA ARG A 100 -26.41 12.80 -37.84
C ARG A 100 -26.96 13.62 -39.01
N ARG A 101 -26.08 14.32 -39.74
CA ARG A 101 -26.47 15.09 -40.94
C ARG A 101 -26.99 14.17 -42.05
N ALA A 102 -26.29 13.06 -42.30
CA ALA A 102 -26.72 12.07 -43.29
C ALA A 102 -28.02 11.33 -42.90
N ALA A 103 -28.26 11.14 -41.61
CA ALA A 103 -29.50 10.55 -41.10
C ALA A 103 -30.68 11.53 -41.17
N GLY A 104 -30.45 12.83 -40.97
CA GLY A 104 -31.49 13.88 -41.05
C GLY A 104 -31.77 14.40 -42.46
N SER A 105 -31.06 13.93 -43.48
CA SER A 105 -31.32 14.23 -44.90
C SER A 105 -32.12 13.13 -45.61
N GLN A 106 -32.67 12.17 -44.86
CA GLN A 106 -33.65 11.17 -45.29
C GLN A 106 -35.03 11.57 -44.75
#